data_AF-A0A151E5F6-F1
#
_entry.id   AF-A0A151E5F6-F1
#
_cell.length_a   1.000
_cell.length_b   1.000
_cell.length_c   1.000
_cell.angle_alpha   90.00
_cell.angle_beta   90.00
_cell.angle_gamma   90.00
#
_symmetry.space_group_name_H-M   'P 1'
#
loop_
_entity.id
_entity.type
_entity.pdbx_description
1 polymer ?
#
loop_
_entity_poly.entity_id
_entity_poly.type
_entity_poly.pdbx_seq_one_letter_code
_entity_poly.pdbx_strand_id
1 'polypeptide(L)'
;MKFVKEYNINKKYGKDKTIVVIIGVSVLLASVFFIFGLLAFIGYPLIGVGFLQPIDFLVFGVLACIGPLGFYNAMKQKQKREIMDKLPDFLRDIANSSASGMTIFDSIRSASEGDYGRLTDELKMMVAQVSWGIPINVALTNFGERVNNNEVKRLAITINKALEIGGNTASVFNAAAKELDQIKRVEQQRRTEMSLYSIVIFVSFFVFLAVIVIINGTIFQAIYDLQGQMAGKSIGNLRIAEISPTEVQTMFFTFVFVQSLGGGLLGGFMMEGRISAGIRQAFILVLISFFTFKILF
;
A
#
# COMPACT_ATOMS: atom_id res chain seq x y z
N MET A 1 -32.31 -24.90 27.99
CA MET A 1 -32.25 -24.11 26.74
C MET A 1 -31.35 -22.90 27.02
N LYS A 2 -30.04 -22.99 26.74
CA LYS A 2 -29.06 -21.93 27.06
C LYS A 2 -29.00 -20.92 25.92
N PHE A 3 -29.33 -19.66 26.22
CA PHE A 3 -29.13 -18.52 25.33
C PHE A 3 -27.63 -18.26 25.16
N VAL A 4 -27.03 -18.83 24.11
CA VAL A 4 -25.73 -18.37 23.61
C VAL A 4 -26.00 -17.09 22.85
N LYS A 5 -25.74 -15.96 23.50
CA LYS A 5 -25.80 -14.64 22.88
C LYS A 5 -24.68 -14.57 21.85
N GLU A 6 -25.00 -14.76 20.57
CA GLU A 6 -24.06 -14.61 19.46
C GLU A 6 -23.37 -13.25 19.58
N TYR A 7 -22.06 -13.26 19.84
CA TYR A 7 -21.24 -12.07 19.89
C TYR A 7 -21.11 -11.54 18.46
N ASN A 8 -21.86 -10.47 18.15
CA ASN A 8 -21.95 -9.92 16.80
C ASN A 8 -20.70 -9.08 16.47
N ILE A 9 -19.66 -9.74 15.96
CA ILE A 9 -18.33 -9.20 15.62
C ILE A 9 -18.41 -8.10 14.54
N ASN A 10 -19.48 -8.12 13.73
CA ASN A 10 -19.74 -7.13 12.68
C ASN A 10 -19.96 -5.70 13.21
N LYS A 11 -20.26 -5.49 14.50
CA LYS A 11 -20.50 -4.14 15.03
C LYS A 11 -19.21 -3.32 15.24
N LYS A 12 -18.05 -3.97 15.39
CA LYS A 12 -16.74 -3.31 15.59
C LYS A 12 -15.82 -3.42 14.37
N TYR A 13 -15.97 -4.46 13.54
CA TYR A 13 -15.16 -4.71 12.33
C TYR A 13 -15.95 -4.60 11.01
N GLY A 14 -17.23 -4.24 11.08
CA GLY A 14 -18.08 -4.05 9.91
C GLY A 14 -17.64 -2.89 9.05
N LYS A 15 -17.17 -3.21 7.84
CA LYS A 15 -16.93 -2.32 6.70
C LYS A 15 -16.32 -0.98 7.11
N ASP A 16 -15.06 -1.06 7.54
CA ASP A 16 -14.08 0.00 7.70
C ASP A 16 -14.54 1.38 7.18
N LYS A 17 -15.37 2.08 7.96
CA LYS A 17 -15.99 3.35 7.57
C LYS A 17 -14.92 4.38 7.22
N THR A 18 -13.74 4.24 7.81
CA THR A 18 -12.54 5.03 7.54
C THR A 18 -12.07 4.90 6.10
N ILE A 19 -12.10 3.72 5.47
CA ILE A 19 -11.79 3.58 4.02
C ILE A 19 -12.79 4.35 3.18
N VAL A 20 -14.09 4.21 3.49
CA VAL A 20 -15.15 4.86 2.71
C VAL A 20 -15.05 6.38 2.82
N VAL A 21 -14.75 6.89 4.01
CA VAL A 21 -14.50 8.33 4.23
C VAL A 21 -13.23 8.79 3.50
N ILE A 22 -12.14 8.03 3.55
CA ILE A 22 -10.90 8.37 2.84
C ILE A 22 -11.12 8.36 1.32
N ILE A 23 -11.80 7.35 0.77
CA ILE A 23 -12.18 7.32 -0.65
C ILE A 23 -13.06 8.51 -0.99
N GLY A 24 -14.07 8.82 -0.16
CA GLY A 24 -14.97 9.95 -0.37
C GLY A 24 -14.24 11.29 -0.40
N VAL A 25 -13.33 11.51 0.56
CA VAL A 25 -12.49 12.73 0.64
C VAL A 25 -11.52 12.79 -0.54
N SER A 26 -10.86 11.69 -0.88
CA SER A 26 -9.95 11.62 -2.03
C SER A 26 -10.66 11.88 -3.36
N VAL A 27 -11.87 11.35 -3.55
CA VAL A 27 -12.67 11.58 -4.76
C VAL A 27 -13.17 13.02 -4.83
N LEU A 28 -13.59 13.61 -3.71
CA LEU A 28 -13.94 15.02 -3.65
C LEU A 28 -12.76 15.93 -4.00
N LEU A 29 -11.59 15.70 -3.38
CA LEU A 29 -10.39 16.46 -3.69
C LEU A 29 -9.98 16.30 -5.16
N ALA A 30 -9.96 15.07 -5.67
CA ALA A 30 -9.64 14.79 -7.06
C ALA A 30 -10.61 15.48 -8.03
N SER A 31 -11.91 15.48 -7.70
CA SER A 31 -12.93 16.17 -8.49
C SER A 31 -12.72 17.68 -8.51
N VAL A 32 -12.37 18.27 -7.35
CA VAL A 32 -12.06 19.70 -7.24
C VAL A 32 -10.83 20.06 -8.08
N PHE A 33 -9.73 19.31 -7.98
CA PHE A 33 -8.54 19.54 -8.80
C PHE A 33 -8.78 19.30 -10.29
N PHE A 34 -9.61 18.32 -10.64
CA PHE A 34 -10.01 18.07 -12.02
C PHE A 34 -10.84 19.21 -12.61
N ILE A 35 -11.79 19.75 -11.84
CA ILE A 35 -12.59 20.93 -12.23
C ILE A 35 -11.69 22.15 -12.41
N PHE A 36 -10.72 22.37 -11.51
CA PHE A 36 -9.76 23.46 -11.65
C PHE A 36 -8.85 23.28 -12.88
N GLY A 37 -8.41 22.05 -13.19
CA GLY A 37 -7.65 21.75 -14.41
C GLY A 37 -8.47 21.99 -15.68
N LEU A 38 -9.76 21.65 -15.67
CA LEU A 38 -10.67 21.86 -16.78
C LEU A 38 -10.95 23.36 -17.00
N LEU A 39 -11.15 24.14 -15.93
CA LEU A 39 -11.26 25.60 -16.01
C LEU A 39 -9.97 26.26 -16.53
N ALA A 40 -8.80 25.78 -16.10
CA ALA A 40 -7.51 26.26 -16.57
C ALA A 40 -7.29 25.96 -18.06
N PHE A 41 -7.73 24.78 -18.53
CA PHE A 41 -7.66 24.39 -19.94
C PHE A 41 -8.57 25.23 -20.85
N ILE A 42 -9.74 25.67 -20.34
CA ILE A 42 -10.69 26.54 -21.06
C ILE A 42 -10.18 28.01 -21.13
N GLY A 43 -9.08 28.34 -20.44
CA GLY A 43 -8.51 29.68 -20.46
C GLY A 43 -9.16 30.66 -19.49
N TYR A 44 -9.90 30.16 -18.49
CA TYR A 44 -10.39 31.01 -17.41
C TYR A 44 -9.18 31.45 -16.56
N PRO A 45 -8.98 32.75 -16.30
CA PRO A 45 -7.88 33.21 -15.46
C PRO A 45 -8.13 32.73 -14.03
N LEU A 46 -7.52 31.61 -13.65
CA LEU A 46 -7.41 31.22 -12.26
C LEU A 46 -6.53 32.27 -11.57
N ILE A 47 -7.06 32.85 -10.51
CA ILE A 47 -6.43 33.89 -9.72
C ILE A 47 -5.00 33.45 -9.31
N GLY A 48 -3.98 34.16 -9.83
CA GLY A 48 -2.63 34.22 -9.22
C GLY A 48 -1.61 33.12 -9.55
N VAL A 49 -1.84 32.24 -10.54
CA VAL A 49 -0.95 31.09 -10.82
C VAL A 49 -0.28 31.15 -12.19
N GLY A 50 0.52 32.19 -12.48
CA GLY A 50 1.33 32.26 -13.70
C GLY A 50 2.43 31.18 -13.81
N PHE A 51 2.63 30.38 -12.75
CA PHE A 51 3.66 29.34 -12.64
C PHE A 51 3.15 27.91 -12.90
N LEU A 52 1.83 27.70 -13.00
CA LEU A 52 1.22 26.37 -13.12
C LEU A 52 0.57 26.20 -14.50
N GLN A 53 1.01 25.20 -15.24
CA GLN A 53 0.40 24.80 -16.51
C GLN A 53 -0.86 23.97 -16.24
N PRO A 54 -1.83 23.91 -17.17
CA PRO A 54 -3.04 23.09 -17.03
C PRO A 54 -2.76 21.62 -16.67
N ILE A 55 -1.62 21.08 -17.13
CA ILE A 55 -1.17 19.71 -16.85
C ILE A 55 -0.84 19.48 -15.35
N ASP A 56 -0.42 20.52 -14.62
CA ASP A 56 -0.07 20.43 -13.20
C ASP A 56 -1.32 20.16 -12.33
N PHE A 57 -2.47 20.70 -12.72
CA PHE A 57 -3.74 20.45 -12.03
C PHE A 57 -4.19 18.99 -12.16
N LEU A 58 -3.93 18.37 -13.32
CA LEU A 58 -4.20 16.95 -13.52
C LEU A 58 -3.33 16.10 -12.58
N VAL A 59 -2.07 16.46 -12.41
CA VAL A 59 -1.11 15.78 -11.51
C VAL A 59 -1.55 15.91 -10.06
N PHE A 60 -1.95 17.11 -9.63
CA PHE A 60 -2.48 17.31 -8.28
C PHE A 60 -3.76 16.51 -8.02
N GLY A 61 -4.65 16.40 -9.01
CA GLY A 61 -5.84 15.55 -8.91
C GLY A 61 -5.50 14.07 -8.73
N VAL A 62 -4.51 13.57 -9.49
CA VAL A 62 -4.02 12.20 -9.37
C VAL A 62 -3.31 11.96 -8.03
N LEU A 63 -2.45 12.88 -7.59
CA LEU A 63 -1.78 12.81 -6.29
C LEU A 63 -2.78 12.83 -5.12
N ALA A 64 -3.81 13.65 -5.20
CA ALA A 64 -4.86 13.75 -4.17
C ALA A 64 -5.72 12.47 -4.08
N CYS A 65 -5.90 11.75 -5.19
CA CYS A 65 -6.57 10.47 -5.21
C CYS A 65 -5.69 9.35 -4.64
N ILE A 66 -4.45 9.24 -5.14
CA ILE A 66 -3.53 8.14 -4.84
C ILE A 66 -2.93 8.26 -3.44
N GLY A 67 -2.60 9.47 -2.98
CA GLY A 67 -1.87 9.69 -1.72
C GLY A 67 -2.57 9.08 -0.50
N PRO A 68 -3.77 9.55 -0.11
CA PRO A 68 -4.47 9.06 1.09
C PRO A 68 -4.73 7.55 1.04
N LEU A 69 -5.10 7.02 -0.14
CA LEU A 69 -5.35 5.59 -0.35
C LEU A 69 -4.07 4.75 -0.19
N GLY A 70 -2.96 5.21 -0.76
CA GLY A 70 -1.67 4.52 -0.69
C GLY A 70 -1.13 4.43 0.73
N PHE A 71 -1.11 5.55 1.45
CA PHE A 71 -0.63 5.60 2.83
C PHE A 71 -1.52 4.82 3.79
N TYR A 72 -2.85 4.94 3.64
CA TYR A 72 -3.78 4.19 4.48
C TYR A 72 -3.59 2.68 4.33
N ASN A 73 -3.54 2.18 3.09
CA ASN A 73 -3.35 0.75 2.82
C ASN A 73 -1.99 0.26 3.33
N ALA A 74 -0.93 1.06 3.18
CA ALA A 74 0.39 0.72 3.71
C ALA A 74 0.39 0.61 5.24
N MET A 75 -0.32 1.50 5.94
CA MET A 75 -0.48 1.40 7.39
C MET A 75 -1.24 0.13 7.79
N LYS A 76 -2.40 -0.15 7.17
CA LYS A 76 -3.17 -1.38 7.44
C LYS A 76 -2.33 -2.64 7.21
N GLN A 77 -1.55 -2.67 6.14
CA GLN A 77 -0.71 -3.80 5.80
C GLN A 77 0.43 -4.00 6.82
N LYS A 78 1.07 -2.90 7.25
CA LYS A 78 2.09 -2.94 8.32
C LYS A 78 1.51 -3.53 9.61
N GLN A 79 0.30 -3.10 10.00
CA GLN A 79 -0.36 -3.62 11.20
C GLN A 79 -0.62 -5.13 11.13
N LYS A 80 -1.16 -5.60 10.00
CA LYS A 80 -1.40 -7.03 9.78
C LYS A 80 -0.10 -7.84 9.84
N ARG A 81 0.97 -7.31 9.26
CA ARG A 81 2.28 -7.94 9.26
C ARG A 81 2.87 -8.07 10.67
N GLU A 82 2.79 -7.01 11.47
CA GLU A 82 3.26 -7.03 12.86
C GLU A 82 2.54 -8.08 13.71
N ILE A 83 1.23 -8.29 13.49
CA ILE A 83 0.47 -9.37 14.14
C ILE A 83 0.95 -10.75 13.65
N MET A 84 1.06 -10.93 12.34
CA MET A 84 1.51 -12.19 11.74
C MET A 84 2.93 -12.57 12.14
N ASP A 85 3.81 -11.59 12.35
CA ASP A 85 5.20 -11.83 12.71
C ASP A 85 5.36 -12.45 14.11
N LYS A 86 4.42 -12.18 15.02
CA LYS A 86 4.42 -12.61 16.43
C LYS A 86 3.48 -13.76 16.73
N LEU A 87 2.54 -14.06 15.84
CA LEU A 87 1.59 -15.15 16.03
C LEU A 87 2.23 -16.55 16.14
N PRO A 88 3.29 -16.91 15.37
CA PRO A 88 3.96 -18.21 15.55
C PRO A 88 4.54 -18.39 16.96
N ASP A 89 5.13 -17.32 17.52
CA ASP A 89 5.71 -17.34 18.85
C ASP A 89 4.63 -17.62 19.91
N PHE A 90 3.51 -16.91 19.84
CA PHE A 90 2.36 -17.16 20.73
C PHE A 90 1.83 -18.60 20.66
N LEU A 91 1.68 -19.17 19.45
CA LEU A 91 1.23 -20.55 19.31
C LEU A 91 2.25 -21.57 19.86
N ARG A 92 3.55 -21.27 19.73
CA ARG A 92 4.63 -22.09 20.27
C ARG A 92 4.65 -22.06 21.80
N ASP A 93 4.36 -20.91 22.40
CA ASP A 93 4.22 -20.79 23.86
C ASP A 93 3.04 -21.61 24.39
N ILE A 94 1.89 -21.58 23.71
CA ILE A 94 0.75 -22.47 24.04
C ILE A 94 1.17 -23.95 23.95
N ALA A 95 1.89 -24.32 22.89
CA ALA A 95 2.32 -25.71 22.70
C ALA A 95 3.25 -26.17 23.83
N ASN A 96 4.19 -25.32 24.25
CA ASN A 96 5.14 -25.61 25.33
C ASN A 96 4.42 -25.75 26.69
N SER A 97 3.52 -24.82 27.00
CA SER A 97 2.69 -24.89 28.22
C SER A 97 1.80 -26.13 28.22
N SER A 98 1.15 -26.44 27.10
CA SER A 98 0.29 -27.64 26.98
C SER A 98 1.11 -28.93 27.11
N ALA A 99 2.34 -28.97 26.59
CA ALA A 99 3.24 -30.11 26.73
C ALA A 99 3.66 -30.36 28.20
N SER A 100 3.70 -29.32 29.03
CA SER A 100 3.95 -29.43 30.47
C SER A 100 2.76 -29.95 31.29
N GLY A 101 1.64 -30.26 30.64
CA GLY A 101 0.42 -30.78 31.28
C GLY A 101 -0.58 -29.72 31.71
N MET A 102 -0.36 -28.44 31.36
CA MET A 102 -1.35 -27.39 31.57
C MET A 102 -2.59 -27.64 30.71
N THR A 103 -3.77 -27.26 31.22
CA THR A 103 -4.99 -27.29 30.41
C THR A 103 -4.86 -26.33 29.24
N ILE A 104 -5.66 -26.51 28.19
CA ILE A 104 -5.65 -25.61 27.01
C ILE A 104 -5.94 -24.16 27.44
N PHE A 105 -6.87 -23.99 28.38
CA PHE A 105 -7.21 -22.69 28.92
C PHE A 105 -6.03 -22.05 29.63
N ASP A 106 -5.37 -22.77 30.54
CA ASP A 106 -4.24 -22.25 31.29
C ASP A 106 -3.04 -21.96 30.37
N SER A 107 -2.84 -22.79 29.34
CA SER A 107 -1.80 -22.60 28.33
C SER A 107 -2.03 -21.31 27.52
N ILE A 108 -3.26 -21.07 27.07
CA ILE A 108 -3.64 -19.83 26.38
C ILE A 108 -3.48 -18.61 27.29
N ARG A 109 -3.92 -18.73 28.56
CA ARG A 109 -3.81 -17.66 29.54
C ARG A 109 -2.35 -17.30 29.80
N SER A 110 -1.51 -18.29 30.11
CA SER A 110 -0.09 -18.09 30.38
C SER A 110 0.64 -17.53 29.17
N ALA A 111 0.40 -18.06 27.97
CA ALA A 111 0.99 -17.52 26.75
C ALA A 111 0.57 -16.06 26.53
N SER A 112 -0.67 -15.66 26.85
CA SER A 112 -1.15 -14.29 26.65
C SER A 112 -0.51 -13.23 27.56
N GLU A 113 0.18 -13.64 28.63
CA GLU A 113 0.89 -12.73 29.54
C GLU A 113 2.19 -12.19 28.92
N GLY A 114 2.67 -12.81 27.83
CA GLY A 114 3.82 -12.33 27.07
C GLY A 114 3.59 -11.02 26.31
N ASP A 115 4.69 -10.37 25.91
CA ASP A 115 4.67 -9.19 25.04
C ASP A 115 4.81 -9.56 23.56
N TYR A 116 3.71 -9.41 22.82
CA TYR A 116 3.62 -9.62 21.37
C TYR A 116 3.27 -8.32 20.62
N GLY A 117 3.51 -7.16 21.24
CA GLY A 117 3.20 -5.86 20.65
C GLY A 117 1.73 -5.71 20.28
N ARG A 118 1.44 -5.46 19.00
CA ARG A 118 0.05 -5.26 18.52
C ARG A 118 -0.85 -6.48 18.67
N LEU A 119 -0.28 -7.68 18.78
CA LEU A 119 -1.04 -8.90 18.97
C LEU A 119 -1.59 -9.01 20.41
N THR A 120 -0.89 -8.44 21.41
CA THR A 120 -1.23 -8.57 22.83
C THR A 120 -2.65 -8.12 23.16
N ASP A 121 -3.15 -7.03 22.57
CA ASP A 121 -4.52 -6.56 22.82
C ASP A 121 -5.58 -7.57 22.33
N GLU A 122 -5.35 -8.18 21.16
CA GLU A 122 -6.25 -9.19 20.60
C GLU A 122 -6.21 -10.50 21.39
N LEU A 123 -5.03 -10.85 21.95
CA LEU A 123 -4.84 -12.01 22.84
C LEU A 123 -5.56 -11.79 24.18
N LYS A 124 -5.41 -10.62 24.81
CA LYS A 124 -6.13 -10.28 26.05
C LYS A 124 -7.65 -10.39 25.87
N MET A 125 -8.16 -9.96 24.72
CA MET A 125 -9.58 -10.14 24.38
C MET A 125 -9.96 -11.62 24.22
N MET A 126 -9.11 -12.44 23.60
CA MET A 126 -9.35 -13.88 23.47
C MET A 126 -9.38 -14.56 24.84
N VAL A 127 -8.42 -14.25 25.72
CA VAL A 127 -8.36 -14.81 27.08
C VAL A 127 -9.56 -14.37 27.91
N ALA A 128 -9.97 -13.10 27.80
CA ALA A 128 -11.19 -12.61 28.45
C ALA A 128 -12.42 -13.40 27.98
N GLN A 129 -12.57 -13.70 26.69
CA GLN A 129 -13.69 -14.51 26.21
C GLN A 129 -13.72 -15.90 26.87
N VAL A 130 -12.59 -16.61 26.89
CA VAL A 130 -12.54 -17.94 27.49
C VAL A 130 -12.76 -17.88 29.02
N SER A 131 -12.25 -16.85 29.69
CA SER A 131 -12.44 -16.61 31.13
C SER A 131 -13.91 -16.43 31.50
N TRP A 132 -14.72 -15.92 30.57
CA TRP A 132 -16.17 -15.70 30.73
C TRP A 132 -17.00 -16.94 30.35
N GLY A 133 -16.35 -18.09 30.15
CA GLY A 133 -17.01 -19.36 29.83
C GLY A 133 -17.38 -19.52 28.35
N ILE A 134 -16.85 -18.67 27.46
CA ILE A 134 -17.01 -18.88 26.02
C ILE A 134 -16.13 -20.08 25.59
N PRO A 135 -16.68 -21.05 24.85
CA PRO A 135 -15.91 -22.19 24.36
C PRO A 135 -14.66 -21.77 23.57
N ILE A 136 -13.54 -22.47 23.77
CA ILE A 136 -12.24 -22.16 23.15
C ILE A 136 -12.34 -22.12 21.62
N ASN A 137 -13.13 -23.03 21.03
CA ASN A 137 -13.35 -23.07 19.59
C ASN A 137 -14.00 -21.79 19.05
N VAL A 138 -14.98 -21.26 19.78
CA VAL A 138 -15.62 -19.97 19.46
C VAL A 138 -14.64 -18.83 19.69
N ALA A 139 -13.86 -18.83 20.78
CA ALA A 139 -12.88 -17.79 21.06
C ALA A 139 -11.77 -17.70 19.99
N LEU A 140 -11.26 -18.84 19.50
CA LEU A 140 -10.28 -18.92 18.41
C LEU A 140 -10.87 -18.42 17.09
N THR A 141 -12.12 -18.77 16.78
CA THR A 141 -12.81 -18.30 15.58
C THR A 141 -13.00 -16.78 15.63
N ASN A 142 -13.48 -16.27 16.77
CA ASN A 142 -13.63 -14.84 17.02
C ASN A 142 -12.29 -14.11 16.92
N PHE A 143 -11.20 -14.71 17.42
CA PHE A 143 -9.85 -14.15 17.30
C PHE A 143 -9.43 -14.03 15.83
N GLY A 144 -9.63 -15.07 15.02
CA GLY A 144 -9.35 -15.02 13.58
C GLY A 144 -10.18 -13.96 12.85
N GLU A 145 -11.44 -13.77 13.24
CA GLU A 145 -12.28 -12.71 12.69
C GLU A 145 -11.79 -11.30 13.06
N ARG A 146 -11.39 -11.07 14.31
CA ARG A 146 -10.87 -9.77 14.77
C ARG A 146 -9.54 -9.39 14.12
N VAL A 147 -8.61 -10.34 14.02
CA VAL A 147 -7.33 -10.12 13.33
C VAL A 147 -7.55 -9.82 11.84
N ASN A 148 -8.67 -10.28 11.27
CA ASN A 148 -9.10 -10.02 9.89
C ASN A 148 -8.02 -10.36 8.85
N ASN A 149 -7.42 -11.53 9.02
CA ASN A 149 -6.42 -12.12 8.15
C ASN A 149 -6.91 -13.54 7.73
N ASN A 150 -6.76 -13.89 6.46
CA ASN A 150 -7.33 -15.13 5.92
C ASN A 150 -6.56 -16.36 6.41
N GLU A 151 -5.24 -16.23 6.53
CA GLU A 151 -4.34 -17.25 7.02
C GLU A 151 -4.68 -17.58 8.49
N VAL A 152 -4.89 -16.57 9.34
CA VAL A 152 -5.29 -16.76 10.75
C VAL A 152 -6.69 -17.38 10.87
N LYS A 153 -7.67 -16.93 10.07
CA LYS A 153 -9.02 -17.53 10.07
C LYS A 153 -8.99 -19.01 9.70
N ARG A 154 -8.23 -19.36 8.65
CA ARG A 154 -8.06 -20.75 8.23
C ARG A 154 -7.37 -21.57 9.32
N LEU A 155 -6.32 -21.02 9.95
CA LEU A 155 -5.61 -21.68 11.04
C LEU A 155 -6.51 -21.95 12.25
N ALA A 156 -7.35 -20.97 12.64
CA ALA A 156 -8.30 -21.13 13.74
C ALA A 156 -9.28 -22.30 13.49
N ILE A 157 -9.79 -22.43 12.26
CA ILE A 157 -10.66 -23.54 11.86
C ILE A 157 -9.90 -24.87 11.91
N THR A 158 -8.68 -24.92 11.39
CA THR A 158 -7.83 -26.13 11.42
C THR A 158 -7.54 -26.59 12.85
N ILE A 159 -7.15 -25.66 13.74
CA ILE A 159 -6.90 -25.94 15.16
C ILE A 159 -8.17 -26.48 15.82
N ASN A 160 -9.31 -25.83 15.60
CA ASN A 160 -10.59 -26.27 16.16
C ASN A 160 -10.96 -27.69 15.73
N LYS A 161 -10.79 -28.00 14.44
CA LYS A 161 -11.09 -29.34 13.93
C LYS A 161 -10.16 -30.40 14.53
N ALA A 162 -8.88 -30.07 14.70
CA ALA A 162 -7.91 -30.98 15.31
C ALA A 162 -8.20 -31.22 16.80
N LEU A 163 -8.65 -30.19 17.53
CA LEU A 163 -9.07 -30.31 18.93
C LEU A 163 -10.36 -31.12 19.10
N GLU A 164 -11.35 -30.99 18.20
CA GLU A 164 -12.58 -31.80 18.20
C GLU A 164 -12.32 -33.30 18.06
N ILE A 165 -11.30 -33.67 17.27
CA ILE A 165 -10.94 -35.07 17.00
C ILE A 165 -10.19 -35.69 18.21
N GLY A 166 -9.86 -34.90 19.24
CA GLY A 166 -9.19 -35.38 20.45
C GLY A 166 -7.68 -35.58 20.28
N GLY A 167 -7.06 -34.87 19.32
CA GLY A 167 -5.61 -34.91 19.13
C GLY A 167 -4.83 -34.30 20.31
N ASN A 168 -3.54 -34.63 20.42
CA ASN A 168 -2.65 -34.02 21.41
C ASN A 168 -2.56 -32.50 21.16
N THR A 169 -3.04 -31.71 22.11
CA THR A 169 -3.10 -30.24 22.01
C THR A 169 -1.75 -29.60 21.71
N ALA A 170 -0.68 -30.01 22.40
CA ALA A 170 0.65 -29.49 22.17
C ALA A 170 1.12 -29.73 20.73
N SER A 171 0.83 -30.90 20.17
CA SER A 171 1.17 -31.23 18.78
C SER A 171 0.40 -30.37 17.77
N VAL A 172 -0.87 -30.05 18.04
CA VAL A 172 -1.72 -29.21 17.19
C VAL A 172 -1.19 -27.77 17.14
N PHE A 173 -0.94 -27.17 18.30
CA PHE A 173 -0.42 -25.80 18.37
C PHE A 173 1.00 -25.68 17.80
N ASN A 174 1.87 -26.68 18.02
CA ASN A 174 3.21 -26.69 17.43
C ASN A 174 3.18 -26.84 15.90
N ALA A 175 2.27 -27.68 15.38
CA ALA A 175 2.06 -27.81 13.93
C ALA A 175 1.58 -26.48 13.33
N ALA A 176 0.63 -25.81 14.00
CA ALA A 176 0.13 -24.49 13.58
C ALA A 176 1.22 -23.41 13.61
N ALA A 177 2.07 -23.38 14.64
CA ALA A 177 3.21 -22.47 14.72
C ALA A 177 4.19 -22.72 13.56
N LYS A 178 4.49 -23.99 13.25
CA LYS A 178 5.37 -24.37 12.13
C LYS A 178 4.78 -23.99 10.76
N GLU A 179 3.46 -24.14 10.57
CA GLU A 179 2.76 -23.71 9.35
C GLU A 179 2.91 -22.20 9.15
N LEU A 180 2.71 -21.39 10.19
CA LEU A 180 2.88 -19.94 10.10
C LEU A 180 4.34 -19.54 9.84
N ASP A 181 5.31 -20.20 10.47
CA ASP A 181 6.74 -19.98 10.21
C ASP A 181 7.09 -20.29 8.74
N GLN A 182 6.52 -21.35 8.17
CA GLN A 182 6.70 -21.69 6.76
C GLN A 182 6.09 -20.63 5.84
N ILE A 183 4.86 -20.17 6.13
CA ILE A 183 4.22 -19.08 5.37
C ILE A 183 5.08 -17.82 5.42
N LYS A 184 5.54 -17.43 6.61
CA LYS A 184 6.42 -16.27 6.81
C LYS A 184 7.71 -16.37 6.00
N ARG A 185 8.36 -17.54 6.02
CA ARG A 185 9.59 -17.79 5.24
C ARG A 185 9.34 -17.68 3.73
N VAL A 186 8.26 -18.28 3.23
CA VAL A 186 7.90 -18.21 1.80
C VAL A 186 7.58 -16.77 1.39
N GLU A 187 6.83 -16.02 2.19
CA GLU A 187 6.56 -14.61 1.92
C GLU A 187 7.84 -13.75 1.92
N GLN A 188 8.75 -14.00 2.86
CA GLN A 188 10.02 -13.30 2.94
C GLN A 188 10.95 -13.61 1.75
N GLN A 189 11.00 -14.88 1.32
CA GLN A 189 11.71 -15.29 0.12
C GLN A 189 11.15 -14.58 -1.11
N ARG A 190 9.83 -14.69 -1.34
CA ARG A 190 9.14 -14.01 -2.45
C ARG A 190 9.41 -12.51 -2.43
N ARG A 191 9.32 -11.88 -1.27
CA ARG A 191 9.57 -10.44 -1.12
C ARG A 191 11.01 -10.07 -1.48
N THR A 192 11.97 -10.90 -1.08
CA THR A 192 13.39 -10.64 -1.36
C THR A 192 13.69 -10.76 -2.84
N GLU A 193 13.22 -11.85 -3.47
CA GLU A 193 13.37 -12.07 -4.91
C GLU A 193 12.69 -10.97 -5.72
N MET A 194 11.43 -10.65 -5.42
CA MET A 194 10.67 -9.65 -6.17
C MET A 194 11.11 -8.21 -5.88
N SER A 195 11.75 -7.96 -4.73
CA SER A 195 12.36 -6.66 -4.44
C SER A 195 13.50 -6.33 -5.41
N LEU A 196 14.22 -7.33 -5.93
CA LEU A 196 15.28 -7.09 -6.93
C LEU A 196 14.69 -6.55 -8.23
N TYR A 197 13.60 -7.14 -8.73
CA TYR A 197 12.89 -6.62 -9.90
C TYR A 197 12.33 -5.22 -9.67
N SER A 198 11.84 -4.94 -8.47
CA SER A 198 11.34 -3.61 -8.09
C SER A 198 12.45 -2.55 -8.16
N ILE A 199 13.67 -2.89 -7.72
CA ILE A 199 14.83 -1.99 -7.81
C ILE A 199 15.15 -1.67 -9.27
N VAL A 200 15.14 -2.66 -10.17
CA VAL A 200 15.40 -2.45 -11.60
C VAL A 200 14.40 -1.46 -12.22
N ILE A 201 13.11 -1.57 -11.86
CA ILE A 201 12.07 -0.62 -12.31
C ILE A 201 12.34 0.80 -11.80
N PHE A 202 12.77 0.96 -10.55
CA PHE A 202 13.09 2.30 -10.02
C PHE A 202 14.34 2.88 -10.65
N VAL A 203 15.38 2.07 -10.86
CA VAL A 203 16.60 2.52 -11.56
C VAL A 203 16.26 2.95 -12.99
N SER A 204 15.45 2.20 -13.73
CA SER A 204 15.06 2.59 -15.09
C SER A 204 14.27 3.90 -15.14
N PHE A 205 13.44 4.17 -14.12
CA PHE A 205 12.77 5.47 -13.95
C PHE A 205 13.76 6.62 -13.79
N PHE A 206 14.74 6.48 -12.90
CA PHE A 206 15.74 7.54 -12.69
C PHE A 206 16.65 7.74 -13.90
N VAL A 207 17.03 6.66 -14.58
CA VAL A 207 17.81 6.75 -15.83
C VAL A 207 17.02 7.48 -16.91
N PHE A 208 15.74 7.16 -17.10
CA PHE A 208 14.89 7.85 -18.07
C PHE A 208 14.74 9.34 -17.75
N LEU A 209 14.53 9.67 -16.47
CA LEU A 209 14.43 11.05 -16.00
C LEU A 209 15.74 11.82 -16.26
N ALA A 210 16.90 11.21 -15.98
CA ALA A 210 18.21 11.81 -16.26
C ALA A 210 18.44 12.06 -17.76
N VAL A 211 18.06 11.10 -18.62
CA VAL A 211 18.16 11.25 -20.08
C VAL A 211 17.33 12.43 -20.57
N ILE A 212 16.11 12.61 -20.08
CA ILE A 212 15.26 13.76 -20.46
C ILE A 212 15.88 15.09 -20.05
N VAL A 213 16.44 15.18 -18.84
CA VAL A 213 17.12 16.39 -18.36
C VAL A 213 18.31 16.74 -19.25
N ILE A 214 19.14 15.75 -19.61
CA ILE A 214 20.28 15.94 -20.49
C ILE A 214 19.82 16.37 -21.89
N ILE A 215 18.81 15.71 -22.46
CA ILE A 215 18.25 16.03 -23.78
C ILE A 215 17.72 17.47 -23.80
N ASN A 216 17.00 17.89 -22.77
CA ASN A 216 16.48 19.25 -22.67
C ASN A 216 17.62 20.29 -22.62
N GLY A 217 18.62 20.06 -21.75
CA GLY A 217 19.74 20.98 -21.57
C GLY A 217 20.74 21.04 -22.73
N THR A 218 20.72 20.07 -23.65
CA THR A 218 21.68 20.03 -24.77
C THR A 218 20.98 20.24 -26.11
N ILE A 219 20.14 19.29 -26.52
CA ILE A 219 19.53 19.24 -27.85
C ILE A 219 18.50 20.36 -27.99
N PHE A 220 17.57 20.47 -27.04
CA PHE A 220 16.49 21.45 -27.16
C PHE A 220 16.96 22.88 -26.94
N GLN A 221 17.88 23.13 -26.00
CA GLN A 221 18.51 24.45 -25.88
C GLN A 221 19.23 24.87 -27.18
N ALA A 222 20.00 23.98 -27.81
CA ALA A 222 20.63 24.28 -29.09
C ALA A 222 19.59 24.58 -30.20
N ILE A 223 18.47 23.86 -30.23
CA ILE A 223 17.38 24.13 -31.18
C ILE A 223 16.73 25.49 -30.89
N TYR A 224 16.47 25.83 -29.63
CA TYR A 224 15.89 27.12 -29.24
C TYR A 224 16.82 28.30 -29.55
N ASP A 225 18.13 28.15 -29.34
CA ASP A 225 19.12 29.17 -29.70
C ASP A 225 19.18 29.38 -31.22
N LEU A 226 19.16 28.30 -31.99
CA LEU A 226 19.10 28.37 -33.46
C LEU A 226 17.77 28.98 -33.95
N GLN A 227 16.65 28.65 -33.32
CA GLN A 227 15.36 29.29 -33.60
C GLN A 227 15.39 30.77 -33.24
N GLY A 228 15.99 31.17 -32.11
CA GLY A 228 16.15 32.58 -31.73
C GLY A 228 16.98 33.39 -32.73
N GLN A 229 18.02 32.79 -33.32
CA GLN A 229 18.84 33.41 -34.37
C GLN A 229 18.16 33.44 -35.75
N MET A 230 17.23 32.52 -36.00
CA MET A 230 16.51 32.35 -37.28
C MET A 230 15.06 32.86 -37.23
N ALA A 231 14.57 33.28 -36.05
CA ALA A 231 13.24 33.80 -35.83
C ALA A 231 13.01 35.04 -36.70
N GLY A 232 12.14 34.89 -37.71
CA GLY A 232 11.83 35.94 -38.68
C GLY A 232 12.59 35.88 -40.01
N LYS A 233 13.56 34.97 -40.20
CA LYS A 233 14.21 34.74 -41.50
C LYS A 233 13.59 33.55 -42.22
N SER A 234 12.68 33.84 -43.16
CA SER A 234 12.11 32.86 -44.08
C SER A 234 13.15 32.52 -45.17
N ILE A 235 13.59 31.27 -45.26
CA ILE A 235 14.39 30.78 -46.40
C ILE A 235 13.40 30.28 -47.46
N GLY A 236 13.02 31.17 -48.38
CA GLY A 236 12.00 30.88 -49.39
C GLY A 236 10.59 30.66 -48.81
N ASN A 237 9.83 29.74 -49.39
CA ASN A 237 8.45 29.39 -49.00
C ASN A 237 8.36 28.39 -47.81
N LEU A 238 9.50 28.01 -47.23
CA LEU A 238 9.54 27.12 -46.06
C LEU A 238 9.54 27.97 -44.78
N ARG A 239 8.39 27.99 -44.12
CA ARG A 239 8.27 28.48 -42.74
C ARG A 239 8.75 27.40 -41.80
N ILE A 240 9.83 27.66 -41.07
CA ILE A 240 10.25 26.82 -39.96
C ILE A 240 9.15 26.91 -38.90
N ALA A 241 8.57 25.77 -38.51
CA ALA A 241 7.59 25.74 -37.43
C ALA A 241 8.28 26.20 -36.13
N GLU A 242 7.77 27.25 -35.52
CA GLU A 242 8.23 27.75 -34.23
C GLU A 242 7.85 26.70 -33.17
N ILE A 243 8.86 26.02 -32.64
CA ILE A 243 8.63 25.00 -31.60
C ILE A 243 8.61 25.74 -30.28
N SER A 244 7.42 25.90 -29.71
CA SER A 244 7.30 26.55 -28.41
C SER A 244 7.97 25.69 -27.33
N PRO A 245 8.86 26.26 -26.49
CA PRO A 245 9.49 25.50 -25.40
C PRO A 245 8.48 24.83 -24.47
N THR A 246 7.31 25.45 -24.31
CA THR A 246 6.20 24.97 -23.49
C THR A 246 5.57 23.67 -23.99
N GLU A 247 5.47 23.47 -25.31
CA GLU A 247 4.90 22.24 -25.88
C GLU A 247 5.80 21.04 -25.66
N VAL A 248 7.10 21.20 -25.91
CA VAL A 248 8.11 20.15 -25.70
C VAL A 248 8.17 19.75 -24.23
N GLN A 249 8.18 20.73 -23.32
CA GLN A 249 8.14 20.49 -21.87
C GLN A 249 6.91 19.67 -21.46
N THR A 250 5.73 20.03 -22.00
CA THR A 250 4.47 19.33 -21.70
C THR A 250 4.49 17.88 -22.21
N MET A 251 5.09 17.62 -23.38
CA MET A 251 5.24 16.26 -23.91
C MET A 251 6.13 15.40 -23.01
N PHE A 252 7.32 15.88 -22.66
CA PHE A 252 8.23 15.14 -21.78
C PHE A 252 7.62 14.89 -20.41
N PHE A 253 6.93 15.90 -19.86
CA PHE A 253 6.23 15.76 -18.61
C PHE A 253 5.16 14.65 -18.67
N THR A 254 4.38 14.58 -19.76
CA THR A 254 3.37 13.53 -19.94
C THR A 254 3.98 12.14 -19.99
N PHE A 255 5.12 11.96 -20.69
CA PHE A 255 5.83 10.68 -20.71
C PHE A 255 6.34 10.27 -19.33
N VAL A 256 7.01 11.18 -18.61
CA VAL A 256 7.52 10.89 -17.27
C VAL A 256 6.38 10.65 -16.28
N PHE A 257 5.29 11.38 -16.41
CA PHE A 257 4.10 11.19 -15.59
C PHE A 257 3.52 9.78 -15.76
N VAL A 258 3.29 9.34 -17.00
CA VAL A 258 2.81 7.99 -17.29
C VAL A 258 3.79 6.93 -16.76
N GLN A 259 5.09 7.14 -16.96
CA GLN A 259 6.12 6.22 -16.47
C GLN A 259 6.20 6.18 -14.94
N SER A 260 6.05 7.32 -14.25
CA SER A 260 6.10 7.40 -12.79
C SER A 260 4.92 6.66 -12.15
N LEU A 261 3.73 6.79 -12.72
CA LEU A 261 2.54 6.04 -12.32
C LEU A 261 2.73 4.54 -12.55
N GLY A 262 3.10 4.15 -13.78
CA GLY A 262 3.28 2.75 -14.15
C GLY A 262 4.41 2.07 -13.37
N GLY A 263 5.59 2.70 -13.35
CA GLY A 263 6.77 2.21 -12.63
C GLY A 263 6.57 2.14 -11.12
N GLY A 264 5.84 3.10 -10.53
CA GLY A 264 5.53 3.07 -9.11
C GLY A 264 4.51 1.99 -8.75
N LEU A 265 3.45 1.84 -9.54
CA LEU A 265 2.46 0.79 -9.35
C LEU A 265 3.07 -0.61 -9.51
N LEU A 266 3.80 -0.83 -10.60
CA LEU A 266 4.46 -2.10 -10.88
C LEU A 266 5.57 -2.40 -9.86
N GLY A 267 6.42 -1.42 -9.55
CA GLY A 267 7.49 -1.57 -8.56
C GLY A 267 6.96 -1.94 -7.17
N GLY A 268 5.91 -1.27 -6.69
CA GLY A 268 5.32 -1.65 -5.40
C GLY A 268 4.52 -2.95 -5.44
N PHE A 269 3.86 -3.28 -6.58
CA PHE A 269 3.21 -4.57 -6.77
C PHE A 269 4.19 -5.73 -6.71
N MET A 270 5.36 -5.60 -7.35
CA MET A 270 6.42 -6.60 -7.29
C MET A 270 6.90 -6.78 -5.85
N MET A 271 7.15 -5.69 -5.11
CA MET A 271 7.71 -5.77 -3.76
C MET A 271 6.77 -6.43 -2.72
N GLU A 272 5.48 -6.08 -2.73
CA GLU A 272 4.53 -6.54 -1.69
C GLU A 272 3.49 -7.56 -2.21
N GLY A 273 3.46 -7.83 -3.53
CA GLY A 273 2.52 -8.75 -4.18
C GLY A 273 1.09 -8.22 -4.29
N ARG A 274 0.85 -6.94 -3.97
CA ARG A 274 -0.48 -6.30 -3.96
C ARG A 274 -0.42 -4.94 -4.65
N ILE A 275 -1.42 -4.65 -5.49
CA ILE A 275 -1.48 -3.39 -6.24
C ILE A 275 -1.59 -2.19 -5.29
N SER A 276 -2.25 -2.37 -4.13
CA SER A 276 -2.40 -1.33 -3.11
C SER A 276 -1.07 -0.79 -2.57
N ALA A 277 0.00 -1.59 -2.58
CA ALA A 277 1.34 -1.18 -2.18
C ALA A 277 2.01 -0.27 -3.21
N GLY A 278 1.75 -0.54 -4.49
CA GLY A 278 2.19 0.25 -5.64
C GLY A 278 1.68 1.68 -5.59
N ILE A 279 0.47 1.91 -5.09
CA ILE A 279 -0.15 3.24 -4.99
C ILE A 279 0.75 4.22 -4.22
N ARG A 280 1.33 3.80 -3.09
CA ARG A 280 2.26 4.66 -2.32
C ARG A 280 3.54 4.99 -3.10
N GLN A 281 4.10 4.02 -3.80
CA GLN A 281 5.33 4.22 -4.58
C GLN A 281 5.07 5.09 -5.82
N ALA A 282 3.93 4.90 -6.48
CA ALA A 282 3.47 5.75 -7.58
C ALA A 282 3.31 7.20 -7.11
N PHE A 283 2.71 7.44 -5.95
CA PHE A 283 2.63 8.77 -5.36
C PHE A 283 4.02 9.40 -5.20
N ILE A 284 4.99 8.66 -4.65
CA ILE A 284 6.36 9.17 -4.45
C ILE A 284 7.04 9.49 -5.79
N LEU A 285 6.97 8.60 -6.78
CA LEU A 285 7.62 8.83 -8.08
C LEU A 285 6.98 9.99 -8.86
N VAL A 286 5.65 10.11 -8.83
CA VAL A 286 4.94 11.25 -9.44
C VAL A 286 5.41 12.55 -8.78
N LEU A 287 5.52 12.58 -7.46
CA LEU A 287 5.93 13.75 -6.69
C LEU A 287 7.40 14.13 -7.02
N ILE A 288 8.29 13.15 -7.14
CA ILE A 288 9.67 13.38 -7.61
C ILE A 288 9.67 13.95 -9.03
N SER A 289 8.88 13.37 -9.96
CA SER A 289 8.82 13.89 -11.32
C SER A 289 8.32 15.32 -11.38
N PHE A 290 7.30 15.67 -10.60
CA PHE A 290 6.74 17.02 -10.54
C PHE A 290 7.78 18.03 -10.07
N PHE A 291 8.51 17.74 -8.99
CA PHE A 291 9.55 18.64 -8.49
C PHE A 291 10.73 18.76 -9.45
N THR A 292 11.18 17.66 -10.04
CA THR A 292 12.25 17.70 -11.04
C THR A 292 11.88 18.62 -12.19
N PHE A 293 10.66 18.50 -12.73
CA PHE A 293 10.23 19.35 -13.84
C PHE A 293 10.11 20.82 -13.42
N LYS A 294 9.55 21.10 -12.24
CA LYS A 294 9.43 22.49 -11.75
C LYS A 294 10.75 23.18 -11.41
N ILE A 295 11.80 22.42 -11.11
CA ILE A 295 13.13 22.96 -10.77
C ILE A 295 14.01 23.09 -12.01
N LEU A 296 13.94 22.13 -12.95
CA LEU A 296 14.87 22.05 -14.08
C LEU A 296 14.34 22.65 -15.39
N PHE A 297 13.05 22.94 -15.50
CA PHE A 297 12.39 23.48 -16.68
C PHE A 297 11.62 24.76 -16.36
#